data_AF-A0AAV9Z792-F1
#
_entry.id   AF-A0AAV9Z792-F1
#
_cell.length_a   1.000
_cell.length_b   1.000
_cell.length_c   1.000
_cell.angle_alpha   90.00
_cell.angle_beta   90.00
_cell.angle_gamma   90.00
#
_symmetry.space_group_name_H-M   'P 1'
#
loop_
_entity.id
_entity.type
_entity.pdbx_description
1 polymer ?
#
loop_
_entity_poly.entity_id
_entity_poly.type
_entity_poly.pdbx_seq_one_letter_code
_entity_poly.pdbx_strand_id
1 'polypeptide(L)'
;MYKRRKTPTDANPAKWLLNRLTSADEHSKILIMEANVLFWATSIMKFTYSFIYHFIRNSSELPPFKIPEIRFVRAGVAIVHDQTTARFLPKSHSNFYLPPLYLIEERINEAKDGFYKFFNSGSAVSIDMTRQDASELSEFLAFTQHVQFYKMKGAAYNSIFQYRSIDSITDF
;
A
#
# COMPACT_ATOMS: atom_id res chain seq x y z
N MET A 1 3.63 5.75 11.55
CA MET A 1 4.76 6.62 11.94
C MET A 1 4.25 7.73 12.86
N TYR A 2 4.73 7.80 14.11
CA TYR A 2 4.26 8.72 15.15
C TYR A 2 5.04 10.04 15.15
N LYS A 3 4.38 11.17 15.46
CA LYS A 3 5.08 12.46 15.67
C LYS A 3 5.91 12.39 16.95
N ARG A 4 7.24 12.46 16.81
CA ARG A 4 8.19 12.55 17.93
C ARG A 4 8.30 14.01 18.36
N ARG A 5 7.84 14.36 19.57
CA ARG A 5 8.24 15.62 20.22
C ARG A 5 9.42 15.37 21.14
N LYS A 6 10.37 16.32 21.19
CA LYS A 6 11.50 16.29 22.13
C LYS A 6 10.97 16.27 23.58
N THR A 7 11.52 15.38 24.38
CA THR A 7 11.16 15.14 25.79
C THR A 7 11.53 16.34 26.67
N PRO A 8 10.69 16.71 27.66
CA PRO A 8 11.17 17.39 28.85
C PRO A 8 12.06 16.42 29.64
N THR A 9 13.18 16.93 30.13
CA THR A 9 14.14 16.19 30.95
C THR A 9 13.51 15.70 32.26
N ASP A 10 13.90 14.46 32.58
CA ASP A 10 13.88 13.75 33.85
C ASP A 10 12.57 13.11 34.40
N ALA A 11 12.71 11.79 34.60
CA ALA A 11 11.97 10.89 35.49
C ALA A 11 10.52 10.48 35.18
N ASN A 12 10.33 9.57 34.20
CA ASN A 12 9.41 8.42 34.29
C ASN A 12 9.66 7.50 33.06
N PRO A 13 9.73 6.16 33.18
CA PRO A 13 9.91 5.30 32.01
C PRO A 13 8.75 5.55 31.04
N ALA A 14 9.09 6.05 29.86
CA ALA A 14 8.16 6.60 28.90
C ALA A 14 7.05 5.60 28.57
N LYS A 15 5.89 5.77 29.20
CA LYS A 15 4.64 5.24 28.69
C LYS A 15 4.46 5.89 27.32
N TRP A 16 4.74 5.15 26.26
CA TRP A 16 4.55 5.60 24.89
C TRP A 16 3.07 5.92 24.70
N LEU A 17 2.70 7.17 24.94
CA LEU A 17 1.36 7.66 24.66
C LEU A 17 1.26 7.77 23.14
N LEU A 18 0.71 6.71 22.55
CA LEU A 18 0.24 6.67 21.18
C LEU A 18 -0.90 7.68 21.06
N ASN A 19 -0.54 8.95 20.86
CA ASN A 19 -1.53 9.99 20.67
C ASN A 19 -2.06 9.91 19.24
N ARG A 20 -3.39 9.81 19.13
CA ARG A 20 -4.12 9.90 17.88
C ARG A 20 -3.76 11.22 17.17
N LEU A 21 -3.67 11.19 15.84
CA LEU A 21 -3.49 12.40 15.06
C LEU A 21 -4.72 13.32 15.24
N THR A 22 -4.55 14.62 15.01
CA THR A 22 -5.71 15.51 14.96
C THR A 22 -6.63 15.09 13.81
N SER A 23 -7.93 15.35 13.89
CA SER A 23 -8.84 14.98 12.80
C SER A 23 -8.40 15.54 11.45
N ALA A 24 -7.87 16.76 11.40
CA ALA A 24 -7.34 17.36 10.18
C ALA A 24 -6.09 16.63 9.64
N ASP A 25 -5.18 16.22 10.51
CA ASP A 25 -4.00 15.42 10.15
C ASP A 25 -4.41 14.01 9.67
N GLU A 26 -5.43 13.39 10.30
CA GLU A 26 -5.99 12.11 9.88
C GLU A 26 -6.61 12.17 8.49
N HIS A 27 -7.41 13.21 8.21
CA HIS A 27 -8.01 13.38 6.89
C HIS A 27 -6.93 13.59 5.83
N SER A 28 -5.95 14.46 6.10
CA SER A 28 -4.86 14.72 5.17
C SER A 28 -4.05 13.45 4.92
N LYS A 29 -3.73 12.68 5.96
CA LYS A 29 -2.96 11.44 5.80
C LYS A 29 -3.75 10.34 5.09
N ILE A 30 -4.98 10.07 5.49
CA ILE A 30 -5.79 8.99 4.93
C ILE A 30 -6.23 9.31 3.51
N LEU A 31 -6.82 10.49 3.27
CA LEU A 31 -7.35 10.86 1.96
C LEU A 31 -6.25 11.23 0.98
N ILE A 32 -5.35 12.14 1.37
CA ILE A 32 -4.41 12.74 0.42
C ILE A 32 -3.23 11.82 0.16
N MET A 33 -2.72 11.13 1.18
CA MET A 33 -1.59 10.21 1.01
C MET A 33 -2.05 8.79 0.74
N GLU A 34 -2.64 8.11 1.71
CA GLU A 34 -2.77 6.65 1.69
C GLU A 34 -3.74 6.15 0.61
N ALA A 35 -4.97 6.67 0.58
CA ALA A 35 -5.97 6.28 -0.41
C ALA A 35 -5.54 6.63 -1.84
N ASN A 36 -4.97 7.82 -2.05
CA ASN A 36 -4.47 8.25 -3.35
C ASN A 36 -3.28 7.42 -3.82
N VAL A 37 -2.32 7.13 -2.93
CA VAL A 37 -1.15 6.29 -3.28
C VAL A 37 -1.62 4.90 -3.70
N LEU A 38 -2.55 4.28 -2.98
CA LEU A 38 -3.10 2.99 -3.37
C LEU A 38 -3.87 3.06 -4.70
N PHE A 39 -4.62 4.14 -4.94
CA PHE A 39 -5.31 4.36 -6.22
C PHE A 39 -4.31 4.48 -7.38
N TRP A 40 -3.24 5.24 -7.20
CA TRP A 40 -2.15 5.36 -8.17
C TRP A 40 -1.47 4.01 -8.40
N ALA A 41 -1.11 3.31 -7.34
CA ALA A 41 -0.45 2.01 -7.41
C ALA A 41 -1.28 0.98 -8.19
N THR A 42 -2.59 0.95 -7.91
CA THR A 42 -3.57 0.12 -8.64
C THR A 42 -3.66 0.51 -10.11
N SER A 43 -3.70 1.80 -10.42
CA SER A 43 -3.81 2.31 -11.79
C SER A 43 -2.56 2.01 -12.61
N ILE A 44 -1.39 2.19 -12.01
CA ILE A 44 -0.09 1.86 -12.60
C ILE A 44 0.02 0.35 -12.88
N MET A 45 -0.46 -0.49 -11.96
CA MET A 45 -0.48 -1.93 -12.18
C MET A 45 -1.42 -2.33 -13.33
N LYS A 46 -2.63 -1.77 -13.39
CA LYS A 46 -3.56 -1.98 -14.53
C LYS A 46 -2.95 -1.54 -15.86
N PHE A 47 -2.21 -0.43 -15.84
CA PHE A 47 -1.46 0.02 -17.01
C PHE A 47 -0.41 -1.02 -17.43
N THR A 48 0.35 -1.58 -16.50
CA THR A 48 1.33 -2.64 -16.78
C THR A 48 0.67 -3.86 -17.45
N TYR A 49 -0.47 -4.34 -16.95
CA TYR A 49 -1.21 -5.43 -17.61
C TYR A 49 -1.70 -5.06 -19.00
N SER A 50 -2.24 -3.84 -19.17
CA SER A 50 -2.67 -3.37 -20.49
C SER A 50 -1.51 -3.34 -21.48
N PHE A 51 -0.32 -2.94 -21.02
CA PHE A 51 0.91 -3.02 -21.80
C PHE A 51 1.24 -4.47 -22.18
N ILE A 52 1.26 -5.41 -21.23
CA ILE A 52 1.53 -6.82 -21.48
C ILE A 52 0.54 -7.40 -22.51
N TYR A 53 -0.77 -7.22 -22.30
CA TYR A 53 -1.80 -7.75 -23.20
C TYR A 53 -1.76 -7.14 -24.59
N HIS A 54 -1.31 -5.89 -24.73
CA HIS A 54 -1.10 -5.29 -26.05
C HIS A 54 -0.05 -6.08 -26.85
N PHE A 55 1.07 -6.46 -26.24
CA PHE A 55 2.11 -7.26 -26.92
C PHE A 55 1.64 -8.67 -27.24
N ILE A 56 0.92 -9.33 -26.32
CA ILE A 56 0.40 -10.69 -26.54
C ILE A 56 -0.58 -10.72 -27.71
N ARG A 57 -1.50 -9.76 -27.79
CA ARG A 57 -2.50 -9.68 -28.88
C ARG A 57 -1.87 -9.45 -30.25
N ASN A 58 -0.69 -8.83 -30.29
CA ASN A 58 0.04 -8.53 -31.52
C ASN A 58 1.11 -9.58 -31.85
N SER A 59 1.26 -10.62 -31.01
CA SER A 59 2.19 -11.72 -31.21
C SER A 59 1.52 -12.85 -31.99
N SER A 60 2.26 -13.52 -32.87
CA SER A 60 1.82 -14.76 -33.52
C SER A 60 1.84 -15.97 -32.57
N GLU A 61 2.54 -15.85 -31.44
CA GLU A 61 2.74 -16.92 -30.46
C GLU A 61 2.31 -16.48 -29.06
N LEU A 62 1.74 -17.41 -28.29
CA LEU A 62 1.43 -17.19 -26.88
C LEU A 62 2.72 -17.30 -26.03
N PRO A 63 2.80 -16.59 -24.90
CA PRO A 63 3.92 -16.74 -23.97
C PRO A 63 4.07 -18.20 -23.53
N PRO A 64 5.31 -18.74 -23.47
CA PRO A 64 5.54 -20.12 -23.05
C PRO A 64 5.37 -20.33 -21.53
N PHE A 65 5.00 -19.29 -20.79
CA PHE A 65 4.78 -19.30 -19.35
C PHE A 65 3.45 -18.63 -19.00
N LYS A 66 2.91 -18.96 -17.84
CA LYS A 66 1.72 -18.29 -17.31
C LYS A 66 2.11 -16.93 -16.74
N ILE A 67 1.41 -15.89 -17.14
CA ILE A 67 1.62 -14.55 -16.59
C ILE A 67 0.98 -14.50 -15.20
N PRO A 68 1.73 -14.11 -14.15
CA PRO A 68 1.16 -13.94 -12.82
C PRO A 68 0.02 -12.91 -12.83
N GLU A 69 -1.08 -13.23 -12.14
CA GLU A 69 -2.24 -12.34 -11.98
C GLU A 69 -2.29 -11.78 -10.57
N ILE A 70 -1.51 -10.72 -10.35
CA ILE A 70 -1.45 -9.98 -9.09
C ILE A 70 -2.23 -8.67 -9.16
N ARG A 71 -2.84 -8.27 -8.04
CA ARG A 71 -3.49 -6.97 -7.89
C ARG A 71 -3.26 -6.39 -6.50
N PHE A 72 -3.37 -5.07 -6.38
CA PHE A 72 -3.52 -4.44 -5.06
C PHE A 72 -4.87 -4.84 -4.44
N VAL A 73 -4.91 -4.96 -3.12
CA VAL A 73 -6.13 -5.16 -2.35
C VAL A 73 -7.14 -4.05 -2.65
N ARG A 74 -8.43 -4.40 -2.66
CA ARG A 74 -9.45 -3.37 -2.74
C ARG A 74 -9.47 -2.62 -1.42
N ALA A 75 -9.40 -1.31 -1.46
CA ALA A 75 -9.58 -0.50 -0.27
C ALA A 75 -10.56 0.64 -0.53
N GLY A 76 -11.08 1.20 0.56
CA GLY A 76 -11.95 2.36 0.55
C GLY A 76 -11.77 3.18 1.82
N VAL A 77 -12.24 4.42 1.76
CA VAL A 77 -12.25 5.31 2.93
C VAL A 77 -13.63 5.26 3.56
N ALA A 78 -13.69 4.86 4.82
CA ALA A 78 -14.90 4.90 5.62
C ALA A 78 -14.95 6.17 6.47
N ILE A 79 -16.08 6.86 6.41
CA ILE A 79 -16.37 8.06 7.20
C ILE A 79 -17.40 7.69 8.27
N VAL A 80 -17.08 7.93 9.54
CA VAL A 80 -17.98 7.60 10.66
C VAL A 80 -18.87 8.79 10.97
N HIS A 81 -20.18 8.62 10.78
CA HIS A 81 -21.19 9.67 10.95
C HIS A 81 -21.85 9.70 12.35
N ASP A 82 -21.37 8.92 13.31
CA ASP A 82 -21.98 8.84 14.64
C ASP A 82 -21.65 10.08 15.51
N GLN A 83 -22.72 10.76 15.97
CA GLN A 83 -22.66 11.92 16.85
C GLN A 83 -22.18 11.58 18.27
N THR A 84 -22.23 10.31 18.69
CA THR A 84 -21.76 9.91 20.03
C THR A 84 -20.24 9.84 20.12
N THR A 85 -19.56 9.45 19.04
CA THR A 85 -18.08 9.48 18.95
C THR A 85 -17.49 10.89 18.98
N ALA A 86 -18.29 11.92 18.71
CA ALA A 86 -17.87 13.32 18.79
C ALA A 86 -17.50 13.80 20.18
N ARG A 87 -17.96 13.08 21.21
CA ARG A 87 -17.66 13.39 22.61
C ARG A 87 -16.28 12.91 23.06
N PHE A 88 -15.66 11.98 22.34
CA PHE A 88 -14.38 11.36 22.71
C PHE A 88 -13.18 11.90 21.93
N LEU A 89 -13.39 12.79 20.96
CA LEU A 89 -12.31 13.46 20.25
C LEU A 89 -11.89 14.75 20.99
N PRO A 90 -10.59 15.07 20.99
CA PRO A 90 -10.11 16.34 21.52
C PRO A 90 -10.86 17.49 20.81
N LYS A 91 -11.49 18.38 21.59
CA LYS A 91 -12.12 19.58 21.04
C LYS A 91 -11.06 20.36 20.27
N SER A 92 -11.18 20.39 18.95
CA SER A 92 -10.40 21.31 18.13
C SER A 92 -10.79 22.74 18.51
N HIS A 93 -9.83 23.67 18.51
CA HIS A 93 -10.09 25.10 18.72
C HIS A 93 -10.96 25.72 17.60
N SER A 94 -11.28 24.97 16.55
CA SER A 94 -12.24 25.33 15.51
C SER A 94 -13.59 24.64 15.77
N ASN A 95 -14.70 25.38 15.65
CA ASN A 95 -16.08 24.89 15.77
C ASN A 95 -16.49 23.87 14.67
N PHE A 96 -15.56 23.34 13.89
CA PHE A 96 -15.80 22.34 12.86
C PHE A 96 -15.38 20.96 13.36
N TYR A 97 -16.37 20.12 13.60
CA TYR A 97 -16.15 18.70 13.89
C TYR A 97 -15.94 17.94 12.58
N LEU A 98 -14.73 17.40 12.38
CA LEU A 98 -14.45 16.51 11.25
C LEU A 98 -14.70 15.05 11.70
N PRO A 99 -15.53 14.26 10.97
CA PRO A 99 -15.84 12.89 11.34
C PRO A 99 -14.58 12.01 11.30
N PRO A 100 -14.45 10.97 12.15
CA PRO A 100 -13.38 9.99 12.03
C PRO A 100 -13.34 9.34 10.63
N LEU A 101 -12.14 9.19 10.07
CA LEU A 101 -11.89 8.45 8.83
C LEU A 101 -11.05 7.20 9.09
N TYR A 102 -11.32 6.15 8.32
CA TYR A 102 -10.54 4.91 8.32
C TYR A 102 -10.28 4.49 6.88
N LEU A 103 -9.06 4.04 6.59
CA LEU A 103 -8.81 3.24 5.41
C LEU A 103 -9.20 1.79 5.73
N ILE A 104 -10.09 1.23 4.94
CA ILE A 104 -10.54 -0.16 5.07
C ILE A 104 -10.06 -0.92 3.85
N GLU A 105 -9.39 -2.05 4.08
CA GLU A 105 -8.91 -2.93 3.02
C GLU A 105 -9.67 -4.26 3.00
N GLU A 106 -9.68 -4.88 1.82
CA GLU A 106 -10.14 -6.24 1.62
C GLU A 106 -9.33 -7.19 2.51
N ARG A 107 -10.05 -7.96 3.32
CA ARG A 107 -9.44 -9.01 4.13
C ARG A 107 -8.93 -10.12 3.21
N ILE A 108 -7.62 -10.25 3.10
CA ILE A 108 -6.98 -11.43 2.51
C ILE A 108 -7.09 -12.55 3.55
N ASN A 109 -7.78 -13.64 3.20
CA ASN A 109 -7.83 -14.84 4.05
C ASN A 109 -6.40 -15.32 4.30
N GLU A 110 -6.11 -15.78 5.52
CA GLU A 110 -4.79 -16.29 5.84
C GLU A 110 -4.46 -17.49 4.93
N ALA A 111 -3.59 -17.26 3.94
CA ALA A 111 -2.87 -18.36 3.33
C ALA A 111 -2.05 -19.01 4.44
N LYS A 112 -1.97 -20.34 4.44
CA LYS A 112 -1.17 -21.12 5.42
C LYS A 112 0.26 -20.60 5.60
N ASP A 113 0.76 -19.85 4.61
CA ASP A 113 2.16 -19.45 4.49
C ASP A 113 2.46 -18.02 4.99
N GLY A 114 1.49 -17.16 5.33
CA GLY A 114 1.77 -15.85 5.97
C GLY A 114 2.05 -14.65 5.03
N PHE A 115 2.68 -13.59 5.55
CA PHE A 115 2.93 -12.32 4.85
C PHE A 115 4.41 -12.15 4.47
N TYR A 116 4.69 -11.87 3.20
CA TYR A 116 6.02 -11.77 2.62
C TYR A 116 6.26 -10.42 1.97
N LYS A 117 7.44 -9.87 2.19
CA LYS A 117 7.92 -8.67 1.51
C LYS A 117 8.94 -9.08 0.45
N PHE A 118 8.67 -8.77 -0.81
CA PHE A 118 9.54 -9.17 -1.93
C PHE A 118 10.67 -8.18 -2.15
N PHE A 119 10.41 -6.88 -1.99
CA PHE A 119 11.41 -5.83 -2.19
C PHE A 119 11.51 -4.93 -0.97
N ASN A 120 12.73 -4.55 -0.62
CA ASN A 120 12.95 -3.44 0.29
C ASN A 120 12.71 -2.11 -0.44
N SER A 121 12.12 -1.14 0.26
CA SER A 121 11.87 0.19 -0.29
C SER A 121 13.17 0.79 -0.85
N GLY A 122 13.19 1.09 -2.14
CA GLY A 122 14.35 1.66 -2.83
C GLY A 122 15.36 0.65 -3.37
N SER A 123 15.04 -0.65 -3.36
CA SER A 123 15.83 -1.69 -4.02
C SER A 123 15.00 -2.46 -5.03
N ALA A 124 15.56 -2.72 -6.20
CA ALA A 124 15.01 -3.66 -7.19
C ALA A 124 15.50 -5.10 -6.96
N VAL A 125 16.25 -5.34 -5.87
CA VAL A 125 16.74 -6.67 -5.49
C VAL A 125 15.73 -7.32 -4.56
N SER A 126 15.33 -8.54 -4.94
CA SER A 126 14.43 -9.38 -4.15
C SER A 126 15.04 -9.74 -2.80
N ILE A 127 14.23 -9.80 -1.74
CA ILE A 127 14.64 -10.33 -0.44
C ILE A 127 14.70 -11.84 -0.58
N ASP A 128 15.90 -12.41 -0.43
CA ASP A 128 16.26 -13.83 -0.62
C ASP A 128 15.10 -14.83 -0.52
N MET A 129 14.77 -15.47 -1.64
CA MET A 129 13.62 -16.36 -1.74
C MET A 129 14.06 -17.76 -2.09
N THR A 130 14.13 -18.59 -1.06
CA THR A 130 14.49 -20.01 -1.14
C THR A 130 13.40 -20.89 -1.77
N ARG A 131 12.28 -20.31 -2.21
CA ARG A 131 11.16 -21.04 -2.85
C ARG A 131 11.07 -20.70 -4.35
N GLN A 132 10.90 -21.73 -5.18
CA GLN A 132 10.85 -21.61 -6.64
C GLN A 132 9.67 -20.74 -7.15
N ASP A 133 8.50 -20.86 -6.51
CA ASP A 133 7.28 -20.06 -6.81
C ASP A 133 7.51 -18.56 -6.58
N ALA A 134 8.32 -18.25 -5.59
CA ALA A 134 8.68 -16.89 -5.26
C ALA A 134 9.65 -16.31 -6.32
N SER A 135 10.56 -17.10 -6.89
CA SER A 135 11.50 -16.65 -7.94
C SER A 135 10.77 -16.11 -9.18
N GLU A 136 9.79 -16.85 -9.70
CA GLU A 136 9.01 -16.43 -10.89
C GLU A 136 8.21 -15.15 -10.63
N LEU A 137 7.58 -15.05 -9.46
CA LEU A 137 6.85 -13.86 -9.05
C LEU A 137 7.79 -12.66 -8.88
N SER A 138 8.99 -12.87 -8.34
CA SER A 138 10.00 -11.81 -8.21
C SER A 138 10.46 -11.27 -9.55
N GLU A 139 10.75 -12.15 -10.50
CA GLU A 139 11.13 -11.76 -11.86
C GLU A 139 10.01 -10.96 -12.53
N PHE A 140 8.77 -11.44 -12.40
CA PHE A 140 7.61 -10.72 -12.90
C PHE A 140 7.46 -9.33 -12.27
N LEU A 141 7.61 -9.23 -10.94
CA LEU A 141 7.52 -7.95 -10.24
C LEU A 141 8.63 -6.99 -10.69
N ALA A 142 9.87 -7.45 -10.84
CA ALA A 142 10.98 -6.65 -11.36
C ALA A 142 10.69 -6.15 -12.79
N PHE A 143 10.13 -7.02 -13.64
CA PHE A 143 9.66 -6.64 -14.97
C PHE A 143 8.57 -5.55 -14.89
N THR A 144 7.59 -5.67 -13.97
CA THR A 144 6.56 -4.64 -13.81
C THR A 144 7.16 -3.29 -13.42
N GLN A 145 8.13 -3.25 -12.50
CA GLN A 145 8.82 -2.02 -12.10
C GLN A 145 9.53 -1.38 -13.28
N HIS A 146 10.21 -2.18 -14.10
CA HIS A 146 10.91 -1.70 -15.29
C HIS A 146 9.93 -1.07 -16.30
N VAL A 147 8.83 -1.76 -16.63
CA VAL A 147 7.81 -1.24 -17.55
C VAL A 147 7.23 0.07 -17.03
N GLN A 148 6.91 0.14 -15.74
CA GLN A 148 6.35 1.34 -15.12
C GLN A 148 7.34 2.51 -15.19
N PHE A 149 8.58 2.30 -14.73
CA PHE A 149 9.61 3.33 -14.75
C PHE A 149 9.86 3.85 -16.17
N TYR A 150 10.03 2.94 -17.14
CA TYR A 150 10.28 3.30 -18.52
C TYR A 150 9.10 4.07 -19.15
N LYS A 151 7.87 3.55 -19.02
CA LYS A 151 6.68 4.17 -19.64
C LYS A 151 6.27 5.48 -18.97
N MET A 152 6.52 5.62 -17.68
CA MET A 152 6.29 6.86 -16.95
C MET A 152 7.45 7.84 -17.04
N LYS A 153 8.47 7.56 -17.86
CA LYS A 153 9.69 8.40 -18.02
C LYS A 153 10.37 8.72 -16.68
N GLY A 154 10.38 7.75 -15.78
CA GLY A 154 10.95 7.87 -14.43
C GLY A 154 10.11 8.65 -13.42
N ALA A 155 8.91 9.10 -13.78
CA ALA A 155 8.07 9.90 -12.88
C ALA A 155 7.42 9.09 -11.74
N ALA A 156 7.07 7.82 -11.99
CA ALA A 156 6.44 6.95 -11.01
C ALA A 156 6.64 5.47 -11.33
N TYR A 157 6.77 4.65 -10.30
CA TYR A 157 6.71 3.19 -10.35
C TYR A 157 6.36 2.64 -8.95
N ASN A 158 5.85 1.42 -8.89
CA ASN A 158 5.56 0.76 -7.62
C ASN A 158 6.84 0.14 -7.04
N SER A 159 7.40 0.78 -6.02
CA SER A 159 8.67 0.36 -5.40
C SER A 159 8.52 -0.67 -4.29
N ILE A 160 7.30 -0.90 -3.81
CA ILE A 160 7.01 -1.80 -2.69
C ILE A 160 5.92 -2.78 -3.10
N PHE A 161 6.27 -4.07 -3.03
CA PHE A 161 5.32 -5.17 -3.16
C PHE A 161 5.41 -6.01 -1.89
N GLN A 162 4.39 -5.91 -1.04
CA GLN A 162 4.19 -6.79 0.11
C GLN A 162 2.93 -7.63 -0.12
N TYR A 163 2.96 -8.88 0.31
CA TYR A 163 2.09 -9.92 -0.20
C TYR A 163 1.61 -10.84 0.92
N ARG A 164 0.33 -11.22 0.92
CA ARG A 164 -0.24 -12.15 1.94
C ARG A 164 -0.77 -13.47 1.37
N SER A 165 -0.95 -13.56 0.05
CA SER A 165 -1.42 -14.74 -0.71
C SER A 165 -1.18 -14.49 -2.19
N ILE A 166 -0.68 -15.48 -2.96
CA ILE A 166 -0.11 -15.49 -4.36
C ILE A 166 -0.82 -14.61 -5.43
N ASP A 167 -2.00 -14.07 -5.12
CA ASP A 167 -2.80 -13.20 -6.00
C ASP A 167 -3.07 -11.76 -5.48
N SER A 168 -2.58 -11.36 -4.29
CA SER A 168 -2.87 -10.04 -3.68
C SER A 168 -1.69 -9.31 -3.02
N ILE A 169 -1.51 -8.04 -3.41
CA ILE A 169 -0.54 -7.06 -2.87
C ILE A 169 -1.27 -6.13 -1.88
N THR A 170 -0.67 -5.87 -0.71
CA THR A 170 -1.05 -4.77 0.20
C THR A 170 0.20 -3.97 0.55
N ASP A 171 0.05 -2.72 0.99
CA ASP A 171 1.16 -1.89 1.43
C ASP A 171 0.78 -1.08 2.66
N PHE A 172 1.07 -1.61 3.86
CA PHE A 172 1.25 -0.88 5.12
C PHE A 172 2.20 -1.62 6.08
#